data_AF-A0A146FZK2-F1
#
_entry.id   AF-A0A146FZK2-F1
#
_cell.length_a   1.000
_cell.length_b   1.000
_cell.length_c   1.000
_cell.angle_alpha   90.00
_cell.angle_beta   90.00
_cell.angle_gamma   90.00
#
_symmetry.space_group_name_H-M   'P 1'
#
loop_
_entity.id
_entity.type
_entity.pdbx_description
1 polymer ?
#
loop_
_entity_poly.entity_id
_entity_poly.type
_entity_poly.pdbx_seq_one_letter_code
_entity_poly.pdbx_strand_id
1 'polypeptide(L)'
;MTESKARKILRSLYLEVVGGEHSTPFVSNSPGSQGDVMPLFLQEHNISISSWDLESNSEYPSSLPFVPRSQSFLQAYPTTSHLPFPEYIPLADRDKARKKGWLVTDEENCSYEAALFFTKYATANRVFHRPYSSLMDFCEVRKMTPPNPFMSYATQIGPCPSTGRCWGIRLFLEPQIRDTPPLPHIAAVAYQPMNARDGSILGGELVTILSIMRSRVKEFKVESEEMIEGLPDMNKQELEDLSQKSPAFPDEQKFPVLLVSFVGPQHARLLCASMYTHALIIHVSKLYSFEREQDAPLDLFISWLFARPVAGA
;
A
#
# COMPACT_ATOMS: atom_id res chain seq x y z
N MET A 1 -0.84 -23.73 19.50
CA MET A 1 0.41 -23.16 18.95
C MET A 1 0.74 -21.88 19.71
N THR A 2 2.01 -21.62 20.01
CA THR A 2 2.42 -20.36 20.64
C THR A 2 2.42 -19.25 19.58
N GLU A 3 1.66 -18.19 19.78
CA GLU A 3 1.61 -17.03 18.87
C GLU A 3 3.03 -16.46 18.66
N SER A 4 3.42 -16.27 17.38
CA SER A 4 4.77 -15.78 17.05
C SER A 4 5.00 -14.37 17.61
N LYS A 5 6.27 -14.04 17.90
CA LYS A 5 6.62 -12.74 18.49
C LYS A 5 6.28 -11.58 17.54
N ALA A 6 6.45 -11.76 16.24
CA ALA A 6 6.05 -10.77 15.23
C ALA A 6 4.54 -10.47 15.26
N ARG A 7 3.70 -11.52 15.37
CA ARG A 7 2.23 -11.37 15.47
C ARG A 7 1.82 -10.54 16.69
N LYS A 8 2.45 -10.80 17.84
CA LYS A 8 2.23 -10.03 19.08
C LYS A 8 2.61 -8.56 18.91
N ILE A 9 3.78 -8.29 18.34
CA ILE A 9 4.27 -6.92 18.11
C ILE A 9 3.34 -6.17 17.16
N LEU A 10 3.00 -6.76 16.00
CA LEU A 10 2.08 -6.16 15.04
C LEU A 10 0.69 -5.91 15.62
N ARG A 11 0.20 -6.82 16.48
CA ARG A 11 -1.07 -6.61 17.19
C ARG A 11 -1.00 -5.43 18.15
N SER A 12 0.08 -5.32 18.94
CA SER A 12 0.29 -4.19 19.86
C SER A 12 0.38 -2.88 19.10
N LEU A 13 1.26 -2.80 18.11
CA LEU A 13 1.45 -1.61 17.27
C LEU A 13 0.16 -1.18 16.59
N TYR A 14 -0.60 -2.12 16.03
CA TYR A 14 -1.88 -1.79 15.41
C TYR A 14 -2.87 -1.20 16.42
N LEU A 15 -2.97 -1.76 17.64
CA LEU A 15 -3.86 -1.23 18.67
C LEU A 15 -3.40 0.14 19.17
N GLU A 16 -2.09 0.35 19.30
CA GLU A 16 -1.48 1.64 19.68
C GLU A 16 -1.60 2.71 18.60
N VAL A 17 -1.82 2.36 17.33
CA VAL A 17 -1.99 3.34 16.25
C VAL A 17 -3.46 3.56 15.91
N VAL A 18 -4.26 2.48 15.89
CA VAL A 18 -5.64 2.47 15.36
C VAL A 18 -6.70 2.32 16.45
N GLY A 19 -6.37 1.68 17.57
CA GLY A 19 -7.34 1.29 18.62
C GLY A 19 -7.32 2.12 19.90
N GLY A 20 -6.31 2.95 20.13
CA GLY A 20 -6.12 3.69 21.38
C GLY A 20 -6.77 5.08 21.38
N GLU A 21 -7.42 5.43 22.50
CA GLU A 21 -7.45 6.83 22.93
C GLU A 21 -6.02 7.20 23.34
N HIS A 22 -5.33 7.95 22.49
CA HIS A 22 -3.94 8.28 22.76
C HIS A 22 -3.87 9.40 23.81
N SER A 23 -3.23 9.11 24.94
CA SER A 23 -2.88 10.15 25.92
C SER A 23 -1.85 11.14 25.36
N THR A 24 -1.08 10.73 24.33
CA THR A 24 -0.14 11.56 23.59
C THR A 24 -0.34 11.35 22.07
N PRO A 25 -0.48 12.41 21.25
CA PRO A 25 -0.62 12.25 19.81
C PRO A 25 0.61 11.57 19.20
N PHE A 26 0.43 10.50 18.40
CA PHE A 26 1.56 9.87 17.69
C PHE A 26 1.95 10.59 16.39
N VAL A 27 1.12 11.55 15.96
CA VAL A 27 1.39 12.43 14.82
C VAL A 27 1.68 13.84 15.30
N SER A 28 2.59 14.52 14.60
CA SER A 28 2.99 15.88 14.91
C SER A 28 1.97 16.89 14.40
N ASN A 29 1.59 17.83 15.28
CA ASN A 29 0.81 19.03 14.97
C ASN A 29 1.70 20.28 14.78
N SER A 30 3.03 20.11 14.70
CA SER A 30 3.95 21.24 14.52
C SER A 30 3.68 21.96 13.19
N PRO A 31 3.85 23.29 13.12
CA PRO A 31 3.72 24.04 11.86
C PRO A 31 4.54 23.39 10.73
N GLY A 32 3.89 23.08 9.60
CA GLY A 32 4.51 22.40 8.45
C GLY A 32 4.47 20.87 8.48
N SER A 33 4.02 20.24 9.56
CA SER A 33 3.61 18.83 9.56
C SER A 33 2.12 18.75 9.23
N GLN A 34 1.74 17.91 8.26
CA GLN A 34 0.34 17.58 7.98
C GLN A 34 -0.07 16.23 8.60
N GLY A 35 0.61 15.84 9.68
CA GLY A 35 0.40 14.56 10.35
C GLY A 35 1.55 13.58 10.14
N ASP A 36 2.78 14.07 10.09
CA ASP A 36 3.96 13.19 10.16
C ASP A 36 3.99 12.45 11.49
N VAL A 37 4.38 11.18 11.48
CA VAL A 37 4.57 10.40 12.69
C VAL A 37 5.72 11.00 13.50
N MET A 38 5.53 11.16 14.81
CA MET A 38 6.52 11.77 15.68
C MET A 38 7.78 10.89 15.80
N PRO A 39 9.00 11.46 15.75
CA PRO A 39 10.23 10.70 15.92
C PRO A 39 10.30 9.93 17.24
N LEU A 40 9.78 10.49 18.33
CA LEU A 40 9.69 9.82 19.63
C LEU A 40 8.83 8.56 19.56
N PHE A 41 7.67 8.63 18.89
CA PHE A 41 6.81 7.47 18.68
C PHE A 41 7.53 6.39 17.88
N LEU A 42 8.22 6.76 16.79
CA LEU A 42 9.00 5.79 16.01
C LEU A 42 10.07 5.09 16.86
N GLN A 43 10.77 5.84 17.72
CA GLN A 43 11.78 5.31 18.62
C GLN A 43 11.20 4.38 19.68
N GLU A 44 10.14 4.80 20.38
CA GLU A 44 9.49 4.04 21.45
C GLU A 44 8.92 2.70 20.95
N HIS A 45 8.45 2.68 19.70
CA HIS A 45 7.81 1.53 19.09
C HIS A 45 8.72 0.70 18.17
N ASN A 46 10.04 0.96 18.19
CA ASN A 46 11.04 0.28 17.36
C ASN A 46 10.69 0.27 15.86
N ILE A 47 10.22 1.42 15.35
CA ILE A 47 9.94 1.65 13.93
C ILE A 47 11.13 2.40 13.34
N SER A 48 11.80 1.79 12.37
CA SER A 48 12.92 2.41 11.66
C SER A 48 12.47 2.87 10.29
N ILE A 49 12.77 4.13 9.97
CA ILE A 49 12.56 4.70 8.63
C ILE A 49 13.92 4.92 8.00
N SER A 50 14.07 4.49 6.76
CA SER A 50 15.28 4.74 5.98
C SER A 50 14.93 5.25 4.59
N SER A 51 15.77 6.14 4.05
CA SER A 51 15.65 6.64 2.68
C SER A 51 15.95 5.52 1.69
N TRP A 52 15.16 5.46 0.62
CA TRP A 52 15.28 4.48 -0.42
C TRP A 52 15.51 5.14 -1.78
N ASP A 53 16.75 5.09 -2.27
CA ASP A 53 17.09 5.60 -3.58
C ASP A 53 16.77 4.56 -4.67
N LEU A 54 15.68 4.81 -5.39
CA LEU A 54 15.20 3.96 -6.48
C LEU A 54 15.98 4.14 -7.78
N GLU A 55 16.72 5.24 -7.92
CA GLU A 55 17.42 5.66 -9.14
C GLU A 55 18.90 5.29 -9.10
N SER A 56 19.43 4.95 -7.92
CA SER A 56 20.80 4.45 -7.78
C SER A 56 21.00 3.14 -8.55
N ASN A 57 21.98 3.10 -9.47
CA ASN A 57 22.39 1.90 -10.20
C ASN A 57 23.08 0.83 -9.32
N SER A 58 23.13 1.03 -8.00
CA SER A 58 23.60 0.02 -7.04
C SER A 58 22.56 -1.07 -6.87
N GLU A 59 23.01 -2.28 -6.52
CA GLU A 59 22.11 -3.35 -6.07
C GLU A 59 21.16 -2.80 -5.00
N TYR A 60 19.85 -2.97 -5.22
CA TYR A 60 18.84 -2.61 -4.23
C TYR A 60 19.22 -3.17 -2.85
N PRO A 61 18.91 -2.48 -1.74
CA PRO A 61 19.24 -2.97 -0.42
C PRO A 61 18.85 -4.45 -0.31
N SER A 62 19.80 -5.32 0.02
CA SER A 62 19.56 -6.77 0.12
C SER A 62 18.49 -7.13 1.16
N SER A 63 18.09 -6.15 1.98
CA SER A 63 17.01 -6.21 2.95
C SER A 63 15.61 -6.02 2.36
N LEU A 64 15.47 -5.63 1.09
CA LEU A 64 14.15 -5.39 0.51
C LEU A 64 13.45 -6.72 0.15
N PRO A 65 12.23 -6.95 0.65
CA PRO A 65 11.46 -8.14 0.33
C PRO A 65 10.83 -8.13 -1.08
N PHE A 66 11.13 -7.11 -1.90
CA PHE A 66 10.59 -6.97 -3.26
C PHE A 66 11.69 -6.58 -4.25
N VAL A 67 11.58 -7.10 -5.48
CA VAL A 67 12.45 -6.77 -6.62
C VAL A 67 11.58 -6.24 -7.77
N PRO A 68 11.88 -5.06 -8.33
CA PRO A 68 11.02 -4.46 -9.34
C PRO A 68 11.06 -5.25 -10.64
N ARG A 69 10.02 -5.10 -11.46
CA ARG A 69 9.99 -5.61 -12.83
C ARG A 69 10.92 -4.77 -13.72
N SER A 70 11.41 -5.37 -14.81
CA SER A 70 12.19 -4.62 -15.78
C SER A 70 11.31 -3.57 -16.47
N GLN A 71 11.78 -2.33 -16.55
CA GLN A 71 11.08 -1.26 -17.28
C GLN A 71 10.96 -1.57 -18.77
N SER A 72 12.02 -2.12 -19.38
CA SER A 72 12.02 -2.51 -20.80
C SER A 72 10.91 -3.51 -21.12
N PHE A 73 10.59 -4.37 -20.16
CA PHE A 73 9.50 -5.33 -20.32
C PHE A 73 8.14 -4.63 -20.29
N LEU A 74 7.91 -3.73 -19.33
CA LEU A 74 6.63 -3.01 -19.22
C LEU A 74 6.34 -2.16 -20.46
N GLN A 75 7.37 -1.53 -21.01
CA GLN A 75 7.28 -0.70 -22.22
C GLN A 75 6.94 -1.51 -23.48
N ALA A 76 7.25 -2.82 -23.50
CA ALA A 76 6.88 -3.70 -24.61
C ALA A 76 5.37 -3.98 -24.67
N TYR A 77 4.62 -3.69 -23.60
CA TYR A 77 3.17 -3.93 -23.50
C TYR A 77 2.43 -2.64 -23.09
N PRO A 78 2.36 -1.63 -23.98
CA PRO A 78 1.66 -0.39 -23.69
C PRO A 78 0.15 -0.63 -23.52
N THR A 79 -0.50 0.22 -22.72
CA THR A 79 -1.96 0.22 -22.56
C THR A 79 -2.65 0.49 -23.90
N THR A 80 -3.75 -0.20 -24.17
CA THR A 80 -4.61 0.10 -25.33
C THR A 80 -5.61 1.22 -25.03
N SER A 81 -5.78 1.57 -23.76
CA SER A 81 -6.74 2.57 -23.29
C SER A 81 -6.09 3.94 -23.19
N HIS A 82 -6.71 4.95 -23.82
CA HIS A 82 -6.38 6.36 -23.57
C HIS A 82 -7.10 6.83 -22.31
N LEU A 83 -6.41 6.79 -21.18
CA LEU A 83 -6.93 7.26 -19.89
C LEU A 83 -6.56 8.73 -19.71
N PRO A 84 -7.52 9.63 -19.43
CA PRO A 84 -7.20 11.03 -19.19
C PRO A 84 -6.37 11.16 -17.92
N PHE A 85 -5.19 11.79 -18.04
CA PHE A 85 -4.34 12.10 -16.89
C PHE A 85 -5.02 13.21 -16.05
N PRO A 86 -5.11 13.05 -14.71
CA PRO A 86 -5.70 14.09 -13.87
C PRO A 86 -4.70 15.23 -13.71
N GLU A 87 -4.69 16.27 -14.54
CA GLU A 87 -3.73 17.37 -14.35
C GLU A 87 -4.00 18.15 -13.05
N TYR A 88 -2.96 18.44 -12.28
CA TYR A 88 -3.07 19.26 -11.08
C TYR A 88 -3.22 20.73 -11.45
N ILE A 89 -4.29 21.36 -10.93
CA ILE A 89 -4.52 22.80 -11.06
C ILE A 89 -4.07 23.48 -9.76
N PRO A 90 -3.03 24.33 -9.79
CA PRO A 90 -2.56 25.07 -8.62
C PRO A 90 -3.64 25.95 -8.01
N LEU A 91 -3.64 26.11 -6.68
CA LEU A 91 -4.66 26.87 -5.95
C LEU A 91 -4.92 28.27 -6.55
N ALA A 92 -3.85 28.99 -6.91
CA ALA A 92 -3.92 30.33 -7.49
C ALA A 92 -4.70 30.39 -8.82
N ASP A 93 -4.75 29.27 -9.56
CA ASP A 93 -5.36 29.19 -10.88
C ASP A 93 -6.78 28.58 -10.86
N ARG A 94 -7.20 28.00 -9.73
CA ARG A 94 -8.47 27.27 -9.62
C ARG A 94 -9.69 28.17 -9.82
N ASP A 95 -9.68 29.37 -9.28
CA ASP A 95 -10.80 30.30 -9.46
C ASP A 95 -10.97 30.71 -10.93
N LYS A 96 -9.85 30.86 -11.64
CA LYS A 96 -9.84 31.13 -13.08
C LYS A 96 -10.34 29.91 -13.87
N ALA A 97 -9.93 28.71 -13.50
CA ALA A 97 -10.39 27.46 -14.11
C ALA A 97 -11.90 27.24 -13.91
N ARG A 98 -12.41 27.43 -12.68
CA ARG A 98 -13.85 27.35 -12.35
C ARG A 98 -14.66 28.35 -13.18
N LYS A 99 -14.20 29.60 -13.30
CA LYS A 99 -14.86 30.64 -14.14
C LYS A 99 -14.90 30.26 -15.63
N LYS A 100 -13.97 29.43 -16.10
CA LYS A 100 -13.95 28.89 -17.47
C LYS A 100 -14.80 27.63 -17.65
N GLY A 101 -15.50 27.18 -16.60
CA GLY A 101 -16.31 25.96 -16.62
C GLY A 101 -15.51 24.67 -16.58
N TRP A 102 -14.24 24.72 -16.19
CA TRP A 102 -13.41 23.52 -16.06
C TRP A 102 -13.76 22.78 -14.77
N LEU A 103 -13.79 21.45 -14.83
CA LEU A 103 -13.89 20.62 -13.64
C LEU A 103 -12.58 20.76 -12.86
N VAL A 104 -12.65 21.26 -11.62
CA VAL A 104 -11.49 21.45 -10.75
C VAL A 104 -11.64 20.53 -9.55
N THR A 105 -10.73 19.58 -9.43
CA THR A 105 -10.64 18.68 -8.27
C THR A 105 -10.22 19.48 -7.04
N ASP A 106 -10.98 19.38 -5.95
CA ASP A 106 -10.58 19.97 -4.66
C ASP A 106 -9.24 19.38 -4.20
N GLU A 107 -8.44 20.15 -3.46
CA GLU A 107 -7.05 19.78 -3.12
C GLU A 107 -7.02 18.46 -2.35
N GLU A 108 -8.05 18.24 -1.53
CA GLU A 108 -8.28 17.03 -0.76
C GLU A 108 -8.56 15.79 -1.64
N ASN A 109 -8.97 15.97 -2.89
CA ASN A 109 -9.29 14.88 -3.81
C ASN A 109 -8.18 14.62 -4.84
N CYS A 110 -7.15 15.46 -4.92
CA CYS A 110 -6.11 15.32 -5.95
C CYS A 110 -5.31 14.01 -5.82
N SER A 111 -4.96 13.60 -4.60
CA SER A 111 -4.30 12.30 -4.39
C SER A 111 -5.22 11.11 -4.68
N TYR A 112 -6.52 11.24 -4.40
CA TYR A 112 -7.53 10.24 -4.75
C TYR A 112 -7.65 10.06 -6.26
N GLU A 113 -7.74 11.15 -7.02
CA GLU A 113 -7.83 11.11 -8.48
C GLU A 113 -6.56 10.55 -9.12
N ALA A 114 -5.38 10.91 -8.60
CA ALA A 114 -4.12 10.33 -9.06
C ALA A 114 -4.04 8.83 -8.78
N ALA A 115 -4.42 8.38 -7.57
CA ALA A 115 -4.46 6.96 -7.24
C ALA A 115 -5.50 6.19 -8.08
N LEU A 116 -6.64 6.81 -8.39
CA LEU A 116 -7.66 6.26 -9.28
C LEU A 116 -7.14 6.10 -10.70
N PHE A 117 -6.54 7.15 -11.25
CA PHE A 117 -5.91 7.11 -12.56
C PHE A 117 -4.84 6.01 -12.62
N PHE A 118 -3.91 5.99 -11.66
CA PHE A 118 -2.84 5.01 -11.62
C PHE A 118 -3.36 3.57 -11.50
N THR A 119 -4.38 3.34 -10.66
CA THR A 119 -5.02 2.01 -10.54
C THR A 119 -5.63 1.57 -11.88
N LYS A 120 -6.37 2.46 -12.55
CA LYS A 120 -6.95 2.19 -13.88
C LYS A 120 -5.87 1.92 -14.92
N TYR A 121 -4.78 2.69 -14.90
CA TYR A 121 -3.64 2.53 -15.81
C TYR A 121 -2.92 1.21 -15.57
N ALA A 122 -2.69 0.83 -14.30
CA ALA A 122 -2.07 -0.43 -13.93
C ALA A 122 -2.88 -1.63 -14.41
N THR A 123 -4.21 -1.59 -14.24
CA THR A 123 -5.10 -2.69 -14.61
C THR A 123 -5.66 -2.59 -16.03
N ALA A 124 -5.20 -1.62 -16.84
CA ALA A 124 -5.69 -1.43 -18.19
C ALA A 124 -5.36 -2.64 -19.08
N ASN A 125 -6.24 -2.90 -20.04
CA ASN A 125 -6.03 -3.92 -21.06
C ASN A 125 -4.80 -3.58 -21.89
N ARG A 126 -4.03 -4.62 -22.22
CA ARG A 126 -2.82 -4.57 -23.03
C ARG A 126 -2.84 -5.76 -23.99
N VAL A 127 -2.20 -5.62 -25.14
CA VAL A 127 -2.12 -6.71 -26.12
C VAL A 127 -0.99 -7.65 -25.70
N PHE A 128 -1.35 -8.84 -25.23
CA PHE A 128 -0.41 -9.92 -24.96
C PHE A 128 -0.52 -11.01 -26.02
N HIS A 129 0.60 -11.60 -26.40
CA HIS A 129 0.59 -12.91 -27.04
C HIS A 129 0.29 -13.98 -25.98
N ARG A 130 -0.42 -15.04 -26.37
CA ARG A 130 -0.68 -16.19 -25.48
C ARG A 130 0.66 -16.66 -24.86
N PRO A 131 0.69 -17.04 -23.57
CA PRO A 131 -0.45 -17.45 -22.74
C PRO A 131 -1.08 -16.38 -21.82
N TYR A 132 -0.63 -15.12 -21.85
CA TYR A 132 -1.06 -14.11 -20.87
C TYR A 132 -2.29 -13.33 -21.34
N SER A 133 -3.21 -13.01 -20.41
CA SER A 133 -4.42 -12.22 -20.73
C SER A 133 -4.38 -10.80 -20.15
N SER A 134 -3.51 -10.55 -19.19
CA SER A 134 -3.33 -9.24 -18.56
C SER A 134 -1.89 -9.04 -18.07
N LEU A 135 -1.53 -7.80 -17.71
CA LEU A 135 -0.24 -7.51 -17.10
C LEU A 135 -0.12 -8.17 -15.71
N MET A 136 -1.23 -8.31 -15.00
CA MET A 136 -1.26 -9.02 -13.71
C MET A 136 -0.92 -10.50 -13.90
N ASP A 137 -1.53 -11.16 -14.88
CA ASP A 137 -1.26 -12.57 -15.21
C ASP A 137 0.20 -12.76 -15.61
N PHE A 138 0.73 -11.86 -16.44
CA PHE A 138 2.13 -11.89 -16.84
C PHE A 138 3.06 -11.74 -15.64
N CYS A 139 2.75 -10.79 -14.76
CA CYS A 139 3.52 -10.53 -13.56
C CYS A 139 3.21 -11.50 -12.43
N GLU A 140 2.44 -12.57 -12.67
CA GLU A 140 2.09 -13.57 -11.67
C GLU A 140 1.59 -12.94 -10.37
N VAL A 141 0.71 -11.95 -10.50
CA VAL A 141 0.02 -11.33 -9.37
C VAL A 141 -1.48 -11.43 -9.58
N ARG A 142 -2.23 -11.47 -8.49
CA ARG A 142 -3.68 -11.39 -8.54
C ARG A 142 -4.19 -10.24 -7.69
N LYS A 143 -5.28 -9.63 -8.16
CA LYS A 143 -6.05 -8.68 -7.35
C LYS A 143 -6.79 -9.44 -6.26
N MET A 144 -6.70 -8.95 -5.02
CA MET A 144 -7.53 -9.47 -3.93
C MET A 144 -8.91 -8.81 -3.95
N THR A 145 -9.95 -9.62 -4.00
CA THR A 145 -11.36 -9.20 -3.93
C THR A 145 -12.14 -10.12 -3.00
N PRO A 146 -13.19 -9.62 -2.32
CA PRO A 146 -14.12 -10.49 -1.63
C PRO A 146 -14.80 -11.48 -2.59
N PRO A 147 -15.15 -12.70 -2.14
CA PRO A 147 -14.84 -13.28 -0.84
C PRO A 147 -13.37 -13.75 -0.75
N ASN A 148 -12.62 -13.26 0.24
CA ASN A 148 -11.22 -13.66 0.51
C ASN A 148 -10.91 -13.44 2.01
N PRO A 149 -10.28 -14.39 2.73
CA PRO A 149 -10.01 -14.25 4.16
C PRO A 149 -9.18 -13.04 4.56
N PHE A 150 -8.23 -12.60 3.74
CA PHE A 150 -7.49 -11.36 3.94
C PHE A 150 -8.44 -10.16 3.95
N MET A 151 -9.39 -10.16 3.00
CA MET A 151 -10.35 -9.06 2.83
C MET A 151 -11.35 -8.97 4.00
N SER A 152 -11.57 -10.04 4.76
CA SER A 152 -12.41 -10.02 5.97
C SER A 152 -11.85 -9.14 7.09
N TYR A 153 -10.56 -8.76 7.03
CA TYR A 153 -9.92 -7.86 7.99
C TYR A 153 -9.35 -6.59 7.36
N ALA A 154 -9.24 -6.55 6.02
CA ALA A 154 -8.65 -5.45 5.29
C ALA A 154 -9.47 -4.16 5.44
N THR A 155 -8.94 -3.21 6.20
CA THR A 155 -9.50 -1.85 6.29
C THR A 155 -9.16 -1.09 5.01
N GLN A 156 -10.17 -0.72 4.21
CA GLN A 156 -9.97 -0.06 2.92
C GLN A 156 -10.04 1.46 2.99
N ILE A 157 -10.61 2.01 4.07
CA ILE A 157 -10.74 3.43 4.33
C ILE A 157 -10.66 3.65 5.83
N GLY A 158 -10.00 4.73 6.25
CA GLY A 158 -9.93 5.09 7.66
C GLY A 158 -9.57 6.55 7.87
N PRO A 159 -9.70 7.05 9.11
CA PRO A 159 -9.42 8.44 9.43
C PRO A 159 -7.91 8.72 9.36
N CYS A 160 -7.56 9.89 8.83
CA CYS A 160 -6.25 10.52 8.96
C CYS A 160 -6.14 11.08 10.39
N PRO A 161 -5.18 10.62 11.21
CA PRO A 161 -5.09 11.00 12.62
C PRO A 161 -4.99 12.52 12.88
N SER A 162 -4.45 13.28 11.93
CA SER A 162 -4.18 14.71 12.08
C SER A 162 -5.35 15.65 11.73
N THR A 163 -6.30 15.21 10.89
CA THR A 163 -7.24 16.14 10.24
C THR A 163 -8.69 15.67 10.19
N GLY A 164 -8.98 14.43 10.58
CA GLY A 164 -10.33 13.84 10.44
C GLY A 164 -10.76 13.57 8.99
N ARG A 165 -9.91 13.89 7.99
CA ARG A 165 -10.06 13.42 6.60
C ARG A 165 -9.81 11.91 6.52
N CYS A 166 -9.95 11.30 5.34
CA CYS A 166 -9.76 9.86 5.19
C CYS A 166 -8.54 9.51 4.30
N TRP A 167 -7.80 8.49 4.71
CA TRP A 167 -6.95 7.71 3.81
C TRP A 167 -7.77 6.56 3.22
N GLY A 168 -7.38 6.03 2.06
CA GLY A 168 -8.02 4.88 1.46
C GLY A 168 -7.11 4.02 0.60
N ILE A 169 -7.52 2.79 0.33
CA ILE A 169 -6.80 1.80 -0.48
C ILE A 169 -7.65 1.45 -1.70
N ARG A 170 -7.06 1.57 -2.90
CA ARG A 170 -7.73 1.33 -4.19
C ARG A 170 -7.50 -0.06 -4.73
N LEU A 171 -6.36 -0.64 -4.41
CA LEU A 171 -5.92 -1.90 -4.97
C LEU A 171 -5.09 -2.65 -3.95
N PHE A 172 -5.36 -3.94 -3.81
CA PHE A 172 -4.44 -4.88 -3.19
C PHE A 172 -4.08 -5.96 -4.21
N LEU A 173 -2.80 -6.29 -4.26
CA LEU A 173 -2.23 -7.33 -5.09
C LEU A 173 -1.46 -8.31 -4.21
N GLU A 174 -1.57 -9.59 -4.52
CA GLU A 174 -0.71 -10.63 -3.95
C GLU A 174 -0.06 -11.45 -5.05
N PRO A 175 1.16 -11.98 -4.81
CA PRO A 175 1.80 -12.91 -5.72
C PRO A 175 0.95 -14.17 -5.94
N GLN A 176 0.85 -14.59 -7.19
CA GLN A 176 0.20 -15.82 -7.64
C GLN A 176 1.21 -16.68 -8.40
N ILE A 177 2.23 -17.15 -7.67
CA ILE A 177 3.27 -18.00 -8.25
C ILE A 177 2.73 -19.43 -8.30
N ARG A 178 2.52 -19.95 -9.50
CA ARG A 178 2.02 -21.32 -9.72
C ARG A 178 2.91 -22.33 -9.03
N ASP A 179 2.30 -23.36 -8.46
CA ASP A 179 2.97 -24.50 -7.83
C ASP A 179 3.90 -24.15 -6.65
N THR A 180 3.74 -22.96 -6.06
CA THR A 180 4.43 -22.56 -4.83
C THR A 180 3.44 -22.21 -3.72
N PRO A 181 3.82 -22.40 -2.44
CA PRO A 181 3.00 -21.91 -1.34
C PRO A 181 2.74 -20.41 -1.48
N PRO A 182 1.55 -19.92 -1.08
CA PRO A 182 1.27 -18.50 -1.07
C PRO A 182 2.34 -17.77 -0.24
N LEU A 183 2.72 -16.59 -0.72
CA LEU A 183 3.68 -15.73 -0.04
C LEU A 183 2.93 -14.66 0.77
N PRO A 184 3.46 -14.23 1.91
CA PRO A 184 2.80 -13.24 2.79
C PRO A 184 2.87 -11.80 2.25
N HIS A 185 3.37 -11.62 1.03
CA HIS A 185 3.68 -10.31 0.46
C HIS A 185 2.41 -9.64 -0.07
N ILE A 186 2.28 -8.35 0.24
CA ILE A 186 1.20 -7.51 -0.29
C ILE A 186 1.77 -6.31 -0.99
N ALA A 187 1.30 -6.04 -2.21
CA ALA A 187 1.41 -4.72 -2.81
C ALA A 187 0.05 -4.01 -2.75
N ALA A 188 0.05 -2.72 -2.45
CA ALA A 188 -1.18 -1.93 -2.36
C ALA A 188 -1.01 -0.54 -2.97
N VAL A 189 -2.11 0.00 -3.51
CA VAL A 189 -2.21 1.40 -3.94
C VAL A 189 -3.12 2.13 -2.97
N ALA A 190 -2.59 3.14 -2.28
CA ALA A 190 -3.32 3.93 -1.32
C ALA A 190 -3.25 5.42 -1.64
N TYR A 191 -4.14 6.20 -1.04
CA TYR A 191 -4.17 7.64 -1.13
C TYR A 191 -4.50 8.27 0.21
N GLN A 192 -4.02 9.49 0.43
CA GLN A 192 -4.45 10.36 1.53
C GLN A 192 -4.31 11.85 1.13
N PRO A 193 -5.15 12.74 1.66
CA PRO A 193 -5.19 14.15 1.28
C PRO A 193 -4.13 15.03 1.98
N MET A 194 -3.07 14.43 2.51
CA MET A 194 -2.03 15.10 3.29
C MET A 194 -0.76 15.29 2.46
N ASN A 195 -0.10 16.43 2.60
CA ASN A 195 1.16 16.72 1.95
C ASN A 195 2.30 16.03 2.70
N ALA A 196 2.93 15.07 2.04
CA ALA A 196 4.09 14.36 2.59
C ALA A 196 5.37 15.21 2.51
N ARG A 197 6.40 14.79 3.24
CA ARG A 197 7.75 15.34 3.16
C ARG A 197 8.77 14.22 3.04
N ASP A 198 9.88 14.50 2.37
CA ASP A 198 11.00 13.56 2.33
C ASP A 198 11.60 13.39 3.74
N GLY A 199 12.00 12.17 4.07
CA GLY A 199 12.56 11.83 5.39
C GLY A 199 11.54 11.65 6.52
N SER A 200 10.23 11.80 6.26
CA SER A 200 9.16 11.50 7.21
C SER A 200 8.14 10.51 6.65
N ILE A 201 7.34 9.90 7.53
CA ILE A 201 6.16 9.11 7.16
C ILE A 201 4.90 9.76 7.71
N LEU A 202 3.83 9.78 6.93
CA LEU A 202 2.53 10.27 7.38
C LEU A 202 1.82 9.24 8.25
N GLY A 203 1.02 9.69 9.22
CA GLY A 203 0.21 8.81 10.06
C GLY A 203 -0.71 7.90 9.24
N GLY A 204 -1.31 8.41 8.15
CA GLY A 204 -2.13 7.61 7.25
C GLY A 204 -1.36 6.52 6.50
N GLU A 205 -0.08 6.73 6.18
CA GLU A 205 0.79 5.69 5.59
C GLU A 205 1.09 4.59 6.61
N LEU A 206 1.46 4.96 7.83
CA LEU A 206 1.75 3.99 8.89
C LEU A 206 0.52 3.16 9.25
N VAL A 207 -0.63 3.80 9.44
CA VAL A 207 -1.92 3.13 9.69
C VAL A 207 -2.24 2.16 8.55
N THR A 208 -2.03 2.56 7.29
CA THR A 208 -2.28 1.72 6.11
C THR A 208 -1.40 0.47 6.12
N ILE A 209 -0.09 0.64 6.33
CA ILE A 209 0.87 -0.48 6.43
C ILE A 209 0.46 -1.45 7.54
N LEU A 210 0.19 -0.94 8.75
CA LEU A 210 -0.19 -1.76 9.90
C LEU A 210 -1.53 -2.49 9.68
N SER A 211 -2.47 -1.85 8.99
CA SER A 211 -3.76 -2.46 8.65
C SER A 211 -3.59 -3.63 7.68
N ILE A 212 -2.72 -3.48 6.67
CA ILE A 212 -2.38 -4.55 5.73
C ILE A 212 -1.68 -5.70 6.46
N MET A 213 -0.63 -5.39 7.23
CA MET A 213 0.12 -6.39 8.00
C MET A 213 -0.78 -7.15 8.98
N ARG A 214 -1.67 -6.45 9.70
CA ARG A 214 -2.64 -7.07 10.59
C ARG A 214 -3.59 -8.01 9.84
N SER A 215 -4.07 -7.59 8.66
CA SER A 215 -4.98 -8.42 7.87
C SER A 215 -4.29 -9.71 7.42
N ARG A 216 -3.02 -9.63 7.00
CA ARG A 216 -2.20 -10.79 6.62
C ARG A 216 -1.84 -11.68 7.81
N VAL A 217 -1.60 -11.10 8.99
CA VAL A 217 -1.45 -11.85 10.25
C VAL A 217 -2.73 -12.62 10.59
N LYS A 218 -3.89 -11.98 10.43
CA LYS A 218 -5.19 -12.56 10.79
C LYS A 218 -5.76 -13.51 9.74
N GLU A 219 -5.22 -13.50 8.53
CA GLU A 219 -5.63 -14.42 7.49
C GLU A 219 -5.50 -15.88 7.94
N PHE A 220 -6.54 -16.65 7.66
CA PHE A 220 -6.59 -18.08 7.92
C PHE A 220 -6.52 -18.88 6.63
N LYS A 221 -6.06 -20.12 6.76
CA LYS A 221 -5.97 -21.07 5.66
C LYS A 221 -7.38 -21.43 5.19
N VAL A 222 -7.60 -21.37 3.89
CA VAL A 222 -8.82 -21.84 3.24
C VAL A 222 -8.66 -23.32 2.91
N GLU A 223 -9.61 -24.14 3.34
CA GLU A 223 -9.60 -25.60 3.12
C GLU A 223 -10.54 -26.06 2.00
N SER A 224 -11.56 -25.26 1.67
CA SER A 224 -12.54 -25.57 0.62
C SER A 224 -13.16 -24.32 0.00
N GLU A 225 -13.76 -24.46 -1.18
CA GLU A 225 -14.55 -23.39 -1.82
C GLU A 225 -15.81 -23.06 -0.99
N GLU A 226 -16.46 -24.06 -0.38
CA GLU A 226 -17.60 -23.85 0.54
C GLU A 226 -17.25 -22.92 1.70
N MET A 227 -16.01 -23.00 2.21
CA MET A 227 -15.53 -22.10 3.25
C MET A 227 -15.46 -20.65 2.76
N ILE A 228 -15.03 -20.43 1.51
CA ILE A 228 -14.98 -19.10 0.88
C ILE A 228 -16.40 -18.54 0.72
N GLU A 229 -17.33 -19.37 0.24
CA GLU A 229 -18.71 -18.99 0.01
C GLU A 229 -19.42 -18.59 1.31
N GLY A 230 -19.12 -19.26 2.42
CA GLY A 230 -19.67 -18.94 3.74
C GLY A 230 -19.02 -17.75 4.47
N LEU A 231 -17.90 -17.19 3.96
CA LEU A 231 -17.21 -16.06 4.61
C LEU A 231 -18.11 -14.85 4.92
N PRO A 232 -19.01 -14.41 4.02
CA PRO A 232 -19.85 -13.25 4.26
C PRO A 232 -20.83 -13.43 5.43
N ASP A 233 -21.19 -14.67 5.75
CA ASP A 233 -22.15 -15.01 6.79
C ASP A 233 -21.50 -15.21 8.17
N MET A 234 -20.17 -15.34 8.22
CA MET A 234 -19.41 -15.52 9.46
C MET A 234 -19.40 -14.24 10.30
N ASN A 235 -19.62 -14.39 11.59
CA ASN A 235 -19.49 -13.30 12.54
C ASN A 235 -18.02 -13.06 12.94
N LYS A 236 -17.77 -11.95 13.64
CA LYS A 236 -16.42 -11.55 14.04
C LYS A 236 -15.72 -12.60 14.93
N GLN A 237 -16.45 -13.28 15.81
CA GLN A 237 -15.87 -14.30 16.70
C GLN A 237 -15.44 -15.54 15.91
N GLU A 238 -16.29 -16.03 14.99
CA GLU A 238 -15.96 -17.17 14.13
C GLU A 238 -14.70 -16.91 13.30
N LEU A 239 -14.59 -15.70 12.73
CA LEU A 239 -13.39 -15.26 12.02
C LEU A 239 -12.15 -15.26 12.94
N GLU A 240 -12.25 -14.71 14.16
CA GLU A 240 -11.12 -14.73 15.11
C GLU A 240 -10.71 -16.16 15.50
N ASP A 241 -11.66 -17.06 15.69
CA ASP A 241 -11.39 -18.46 16.05
C ASP A 241 -10.66 -19.18 14.91
N LEU A 242 -11.07 -18.98 13.65
CA LEU A 242 -10.39 -19.53 12.46
C LEU A 242 -8.97 -18.99 12.32
N SER A 243 -8.80 -17.68 12.50
CA SER A 243 -7.51 -16.98 12.49
C SER A 243 -6.50 -17.58 13.47
N GLN A 244 -6.97 -17.91 14.68
CA GLN A 244 -6.13 -18.49 15.73
C GLN A 244 -5.86 -19.98 15.51
N LYS A 245 -6.86 -20.73 15.03
CA LYS A 245 -6.79 -22.17 14.86
C LYS A 245 -5.92 -22.57 13.66
N SER A 246 -6.09 -21.89 12.53
CA SER A 246 -5.47 -22.25 11.25
C SER A 246 -4.99 -21.00 10.50
N PRO A 247 -3.97 -20.27 11.01
CA PRO A 247 -3.42 -19.12 10.31
C PRO A 247 -2.84 -19.53 8.94
N ALA A 248 -3.02 -18.68 7.92
CA ALA A 248 -2.49 -18.92 6.57
C ALA A 248 -0.95 -18.94 6.54
N PHE A 249 -0.32 -18.16 7.42
CA PHE A 249 1.13 -17.98 7.49
C PHE A 249 1.64 -18.20 8.94
N PRO A 250 1.63 -19.44 9.45
CA PRO A 250 1.93 -19.72 10.86
C PRO A 250 3.36 -19.33 11.25
N ASP A 251 4.33 -19.62 10.39
CA ASP A 251 5.76 -19.45 10.66
C ASP A 251 6.31 -18.07 10.25
N GLU A 252 5.49 -17.27 9.56
CA GLU A 252 5.89 -15.97 9.04
C GLU A 252 6.20 -14.96 10.16
N GLN A 253 7.29 -14.21 9.99
CA GLN A 253 7.76 -13.21 10.96
C GLN A 253 7.88 -11.79 10.38
N LYS A 254 7.82 -11.62 9.07
CA LYS A 254 8.22 -10.40 8.35
C LYS A 254 7.02 -9.66 7.76
N PHE A 255 6.01 -10.38 7.27
CA PHE A 255 4.77 -9.83 6.71
C PHE A 255 4.98 -8.65 5.74
N PRO A 256 5.68 -8.83 4.62
CA PRO A 256 6.12 -7.73 3.76
C PRO A 256 4.97 -6.96 3.08
N VAL A 257 5.10 -5.64 3.05
CA VAL A 257 4.16 -4.73 2.39
C VAL A 257 4.91 -3.76 1.47
N LEU A 258 4.46 -3.66 0.23
CA LEU A 258 4.83 -2.59 -0.70
C LEU A 258 3.64 -1.66 -0.89
N LEU A 259 3.78 -0.40 -0.51
CA LEU A 259 2.74 0.60 -0.62
C LEU A 259 3.13 1.64 -1.67
N VAL A 260 2.30 1.75 -2.70
CA VAL A 260 2.25 2.93 -3.56
C VAL A 260 1.36 3.97 -2.87
N SER A 261 1.96 4.99 -2.27
CA SER A 261 1.26 6.02 -1.49
C SER A 261 1.09 7.28 -2.32
N PHE A 262 -0.15 7.61 -2.68
CA PHE A 262 -0.52 8.89 -3.27
C PHE A 262 -0.87 9.90 -2.16
N VAL A 263 -0.28 11.08 -2.24
CA VAL A 263 -0.33 12.11 -1.21
C VAL A 263 -0.60 13.47 -1.83
N GLY A 264 -1.05 14.41 -1.01
CA GLY A 264 -1.31 15.78 -1.46
C GLY A 264 -0.03 16.50 -1.89
N PRO A 265 -0.14 17.57 -2.71
CA PRO A 265 -1.30 17.90 -3.52
C PRO A 265 -1.55 16.85 -4.62
N GLN A 266 -0.52 16.47 -5.39
CA GLN A 266 -0.62 15.35 -6.33
C GLN A 266 0.75 14.69 -6.53
N HIS A 267 1.21 14.04 -5.47
CA HIS A 267 2.50 13.35 -5.46
C HIS A 267 2.31 11.87 -5.12
N ALA A 268 3.34 11.07 -5.38
CA ALA A 268 3.39 9.71 -4.88
C ALA A 268 4.79 9.33 -4.42
N ARG A 269 4.86 8.31 -3.57
CA ARG A 269 6.11 7.65 -3.17
C ARG A 269 5.88 6.17 -2.89
N LEU A 270 6.96 5.42 -2.91
CA LEU A 270 6.96 4.00 -2.57
C LEU A 270 7.43 3.80 -1.13
N LEU A 271 6.70 2.97 -0.40
CA LEU A 271 7.11 2.51 0.92
C LEU A 271 7.20 0.99 0.91
N CYS A 272 8.32 0.45 1.37
CA CYS A 272 8.49 -0.98 1.56
C CYS A 272 8.69 -1.27 3.04
N ALA A 273 7.75 -2.00 3.64
CA ALA A 273 7.69 -2.28 5.06
C ALA A 273 7.78 -3.77 5.34
N SER A 274 8.54 -4.14 6.37
CA SER A 274 8.59 -5.52 6.88
C SER A 274 9.07 -5.53 8.32
N MET A 275 8.60 -6.51 9.09
CA MET A 275 9.17 -6.83 10.39
C MET A 275 10.53 -7.48 10.20
N TYR A 276 11.56 -7.00 10.90
CA TYR A 276 12.87 -7.62 10.95
C TYR A 276 13.29 -7.77 12.41
N THR A 277 13.58 -9.00 12.84
CA THR A 277 13.78 -9.39 14.25
C THR A 277 12.58 -8.97 15.12
N HIS A 278 12.59 -7.75 15.65
CA HIS A 278 11.53 -7.17 16.49
C HIS A 278 11.21 -5.71 16.15
N ALA A 279 11.73 -5.20 15.03
CA ALA A 279 11.53 -3.83 14.58
C ALA A 279 10.70 -3.82 13.28
N LEU A 280 9.87 -2.80 13.12
CA LEU A 280 9.23 -2.51 11.84
C LEU A 280 10.17 -1.63 11.02
N ILE A 281 10.72 -2.18 9.94
CA ILE A 281 11.60 -1.44 9.03
C ILE A 281 10.75 -0.93 7.87
N ILE A 282 10.85 0.37 7.58
CA ILE A 282 10.16 1.03 6.47
C ILE A 282 11.19 1.77 5.62
N HIS A 283 11.35 1.32 4.38
CA HIS A 283 12.11 2.01 3.34
C HIS A 283 11.18 2.96 2.59
N VAL A 284 11.54 4.24 2.50
CA VAL A 284 10.68 5.28 1.90
C VAL A 284 11.44 5.97 0.79
N SER A 285 10.87 5.99 -0.42
CA SER A 285 11.45 6.73 -1.54
C SER A 285 11.27 8.24 -1.39
N LYS A 286 11.99 9.02 -2.19
CA LYS A 286 11.65 10.44 -2.40
C LYS A 286 10.21 10.58 -2.94
N LEU A 287 9.66 11.78 -2.81
CA LEU A 287 8.42 12.17 -3.47
C LEU A 287 8.61 12.37 -4.97
N TYR A 288 7.70 11.79 -5.74
CA TYR A 288 7.62 11.98 -7.18
C TYR A 288 6.39 12.80 -7.53
N SER A 289 6.54 13.76 -8.43
CA SER A 289 5.40 14.54 -8.91
C SER A 289 4.51 13.69 -9.79
N PHE A 290 3.21 13.78 -9.54
CA PHE A 290 2.17 13.31 -10.44
C PHE A 290 1.32 14.48 -10.92
N GLU A 291 1.76 15.73 -10.74
CA GLU A 291 0.97 16.92 -11.09
C GLU A 291 0.73 17.06 -12.59
N ARG A 292 1.64 16.52 -13.41
CA ARG A 292 1.59 16.54 -14.86
C ARG A 292 2.03 15.21 -15.44
N GLU A 293 1.48 14.85 -16.60
CA GLU A 293 1.73 13.56 -17.23
C GLU A 293 3.22 13.35 -17.56
N GLN A 294 3.87 14.37 -18.12
CA GLN A 294 5.30 14.28 -18.51
C GLN A 294 6.26 14.13 -17.33
N ASP A 295 5.83 14.53 -16.13
CA ASP A 295 6.64 14.48 -14.91
C ASP A 295 6.37 13.20 -14.11
N ALA A 296 5.24 12.52 -14.37
CA ALA A 296 4.80 11.35 -13.63
C ALA A 296 5.59 10.09 -14.04
N PRO A 297 6.34 9.45 -13.12
CA PRO A 297 7.17 8.29 -13.43
C PRO A 297 6.34 6.99 -13.44
N LEU A 298 5.38 6.88 -14.35
CA LEU A 298 4.44 5.76 -14.41
C LEU A 298 5.13 4.40 -14.52
N ASP A 299 6.13 4.29 -15.38
CA ASP A 299 6.85 3.02 -15.58
C ASP A 299 7.58 2.56 -14.32
N LEU A 300 8.18 3.49 -13.56
CA LEU A 300 8.82 3.19 -12.29
C LEU A 300 7.79 2.65 -11.30
N PHE A 301 6.67 3.34 -11.12
CA PHE A 301 5.66 2.93 -10.15
C PHE A 301 4.96 1.62 -10.53
N ILE A 302 4.74 1.37 -11.82
CA ILE A 302 4.22 0.08 -12.31
C ILE A 302 5.23 -1.04 -12.10
N SER A 303 6.52 -0.78 -12.30
CA SER A 303 7.59 -1.77 -12.08
C SER A 303 7.64 -2.26 -10.63
N TRP A 304 7.35 -1.37 -9.70
CA TRP A 304 7.26 -1.69 -8.28
C TRP A 304 5.93 -2.29 -7.89
N LEU A 305 4.80 -1.74 -8.34
CA LEU A 305 3.48 -2.32 -8.04
C LEU A 305 3.40 -3.82 -8.37
N PHE A 306 4.07 -4.23 -9.46
CA PHE A 306 4.15 -5.62 -9.91
C PHE A 306 5.45 -6.33 -9.55
N ALA A 307 6.20 -5.80 -8.57
CA ALA A 307 7.46 -6.36 -8.10
C ALA A 307 7.31 -7.83 -7.69
N ARG A 308 8.39 -8.59 -7.91
CA ARG A 308 8.48 -9.98 -7.45
C ARG A 308 8.83 -10.00 -5.97
N PRO A 309 8.20 -10.88 -5.18
CA PRO A 309 8.64 -11.13 -3.81
C PRO A 309 10.00 -11.82 -3.80
N VAL A 310 10.81 -11.52 -2.78
CA VAL A 310 12.08 -12.22 -2.54
C VAL A 310 11.84 -13.33 -1.52
N ALA A 311 11.93 -14.59 -1.96
CA ALA A 311 11.78 -15.74 -1.07
C ALA A 311 12.94 -15.79 -0.05
N GLY A 312 12.63 -15.79 1.24
CA GLY A 312 13.61 -15.92 2.33
C GLY A 312 14.26 -14.61 2.81
N ALA A 313 13.91 -13.46 2.21
CA ALA A 313 14.31 -12.14 2.70
C ALA A 313 13.72 -11.86 4.07
#